data_AF-A0A450VRA0-F1
#
_entry.id   AF-A0A450VRA0-F1
#
_cell.length_a   1.000
_cell.length_b   1.000
_cell.length_c   1.000
_cell.angle_alpha   90.00
_cell.angle_beta   90.00
_cell.angle_gamma   90.00
#
_symmetry.space_group_name_H-M   'P 1'
#
loop_
_entity.id
_entity.type
_entity.pdbx_description
1 polymer ?
#
loop_
_entity_poly.entity_id
_entity_poly.type
_entity_poly.pdbx_seq_one_letter_code
_entity_poly.pdbx_strand_id
1 'polypeptide(L)'
;MNILQDKGFLEFIWASVSKTIDQNHFEDFGRPAKALNSYPLIDFMRSSVRDGQVPTLLEHCDSEEDEIAGLAISLLARRCDETEVKERFMSIWRDPKSSYMKRWWVSFRLLDYPLGEHEQIHREVFEFVQGSWDRWLDLCTDYFGGGRELLYITIRPFLVFYVRFSCSHFHKVLVRYRYRDSLSLSILSGFFDSESRYR
;
A
#
# COMPACT_ATOMS: atom_id res chain seq x y z
N MET A 1 -26.31 -0.30 4.21
CA MET A 1 -25.91 -0.85 5.53
C MET A 1 -24.57 -1.55 5.33
N ASN A 2 -23.46 -0.90 5.68
CA ASN A 2 -22.10 -1.40 5.43
C ASN A 2 -21.73 -2.44 6.48
N ILE A 3 -21.90 -3.72 6.14
CA ILE A 3 -21.60 -4.88 7.00
C ILE A 3 -20.11 -4.91 7.45
N LEU A 4 -19.23 -4.20 6.75
CA LEU A 4 -17.79 -4.10 7.06
C LEU A 4 -17.41 -3.04 8.12
N GLN A 5 -18.38 -2.34 8.72
CA GLN A 5 -18.12 -1.36 9.78
C GLN A 5 -18.45 -1.85 11.20
N ASP A 6 -18.98 -3.06 11.35
CA ASP A 6 -19.20 -3.63 12.69
C ASP A 6 -17.85 -4.06 13.29
N LYS A 7 -17.44 -3.34 14.33
CA LYS A 7 -16.20 -3.61 15.07
C LYS A 7 -16.14 -5.06 15.57
N GLY A 8 -17.27 -5.64 15.99
CA GLY A 8 -17.31 -7.02 16.47
C GLY A 8 -16.99 -8.04 15.37
N PHE A 9 -17.38 -7.77 14.13
CA PHE A 9 -17.05 -8.62 12.99
C PHE A 9 -15.55 -8.53 12.62
N LEU A 10 -14.98 -7.32 12.65
CA LEU A 10 -13.55 -7.13 12.41
C LEU A 10 -12.69 -7.79 13.51
N GLU A 11 -13.11 -7.70 14.77
CA GLU A 11 -12.48 -8.39 15.90
C GLU A 11 -12.54 -9.92 15.73
N PHE A 12 -13.66 -10.48 15.26
CA PHE A 12 -13.81 -11.91 14.98
C PHE A 12 -12.87 -12.38 13.86
N ILE A 13 -12.79 -11.64 12.74
CA ILE A 13 -11.86 -11.97 11.65
C ILE A 13 -10.42 -11.90 12.16
N TRP A 14 -10.06 -10.82 12.87
CA TRP A 14 -8.70 -10.66 13.38
C TRP A 14 -8.33 -11.75 14.39
N ALA A 15 -9.25 -12.19 15.26
CA ALA A 15 -8.97 -13.30 16.18
C ALA A 15 -8.58 -14.58 15.44
N SER A 16 -9.24 -14.84 14.29
CA SER A 16 -8.93 -15.99 13.44
C SER A 16 -7.58 -15.83 12.76
N VAL A 17 -7.34 -14.67 12.14
CA VAL A 17 -6.06 -14.33 11.50
C VAL A 17 -4.92 -14.40 12.51
N SER A 18 -5.03 -13.71 13.64
CA SER A 18 -4.03 -13.65 14.70
C SER A 18 -3.66 -15.03 15.21
N LYS A 19 -4.64 -15.95 15.36
CA LYS A 19 -4.35 -17.33 15.77
C LYS A 19 -3.49 -18.05 14.73
N THR A 20 -3.80 -17.90 13.45
CA THR A 20 -3.00 -18.49 12.36
C THR A 20 -1.58 -17.92 12.34
N ILE A 21 -1.42 -16.61 12.56
CA ILE A 21 -0.10 -15.97 12.70
C ILE A 21 0.66 -16.59 13.88
N ASP A 22 0.04 -16.66 15.06
CA ASP A 22 0.65 -17.18 16.28
C ASP A 22 1.06 -18.66 16.15
N GLN A 23 0.37 -19.41 15.30
CA GLN A 23 0.66 -20.82 15.01
C GLN A 23 1.66 -21.01 13.87
N ASN A 24 2.10 -19.93 13.23
CA ASN A 24 2.94 -19.93 12.03
C ASN A 24 2.36 -20.75 10.85
N HIS A 25 1.03 -20.74 10.69
CA HIS A 25 0.33 -21.44 9.60
C HIS A 25 -0.11 -20.47 8.49
N PHE A 26 0.76 -19.54 8.11
CA PHE A 26 0.43 -18.43 7.20
C PHE A 26 0.10 -18.90 5.77
N GLU A 27 0.51 -20.11 5.41
CA GLU A 27 0.13 -20.82 4.19
C GLU A 27 -1.40 -20.99 4.06
N ASP A 28 -2.14 -21.03 5.17
CA ASP A 28 -3.61 -21.08 5.16
C ASP A 28 -4.23 -19.81 4.54
N PHE A 29 -3.45 -18.74 4.38
CA PHE A 29 -3.90 -17.49 3.76
C PHE A 29 -3.80 -17.46 2.24
N GLY A 30 -3.29 -18.50 1.55
CA GLY A 30 -3.05 -18.44 0.09
C GLY A 30 -4.20 -17.81 -0.73
N ARG A 31 -5.43 -18.36 -0.62
CA ARG A 31 -6.60 -17.74 -1.28
C ARG A 31 -7.20 -16.54 -0.52
N PRO A 32 -7.31 -16.55 0.82
CA PRO A 32 -7.85 -15.43 1.58
C PRO A 32 -7.03 -14.14 1.55
N ALA A 33 -5.72 -14.19 1.27
CA ALA A 33 -4.80 -13.07 1.43
C ALA A 33 -5.23 -11.82 0.65
N LYS A 34 -5.72 -12.00 -0.59
CA LYS A 34 -6.27 -10.90 -1.40
C LYS A 34 -7.48 -10.24 -0.73
N ALA A 35 -8.38 -11.03 -0.14
CA ALA A 35 -9.56 -10.51 0.56
C ALA A 35 -9.18 -9.87 1.92
N LEU A 36 -8.19 -10.42 2.62
CA LEU A 36 -7.65 -9.85 3.86
C LEU A 36 -6.98 -8.50 3.61
N ASN A 37 -6.33 -8.34 2.46
CA ASN A 37 -5.77 -7.06 2.00
C ASN A 37 -6.84 -6.06 1.53
N SER A 38 -8.13 -6.30 1.73
CA SER A 38 -9.18 -5.32 1.41
C SER A 38 -9.33 -4.25 2.49
N TYR A 39 -9.77 -3.08 2.08
CA TYR A 39 -10.17 -2.00 3.00
C TYR A 39 -11.64 -2.17 3.38
N PRO A 40 -12.07 -1.93 4.64
CA PRO A 40 -11.36 -1.40 5.82
C PRO A 40 -10.65 -2.46 6.69
N LEU A 41 -10.78 -3.74 6.34
CA LEU A 41 -10.28 -4.87 7.12
C LEU A 41 -8.76 -4.79 7.38
N ILE A 42 -7.96 -4.52 6.34
CA ILE A 42 -6.50 -4.44 6.48
C ILE A 42 -6.03 -3.36 7.44
N ASP A 43 -6.75 -2.24 7.54
CA ASP A 43 -6.38 -1.15 8.45
C ASP A 43 -6.64 -1.50 9.91
N PHE A 44 -7.75 -2.19 10.19
CA PHE A 44 -8.00 -2.74 11.50
C PHE A 44 -6.92 -3.75 11.90
N MET A 45 -6.57 -4.67 11.00
CA MET A 45 -5.56 -5.69 11.26
C MET A 45 -4.18 -5.08 11.51
N ARG A 46 -3.74 -4.12 10.68
CA ARG A 46 -2.49 -3.34 10.89
C ARG A 46 -2.40 -2.73 12.27
N SER A 47 -3.51 -2.17 12.78
CA SER A 47 -3.55 -1.56 14.11
C SER A 47 -3.57 -2.59 15.26
N SER A 48 -3.84 -3.85 14.94
CA SER A 48 -4.00 -4.93 15.92
C SER A 48 -2.78 -5.87 16.00
N VAL A 49 -1.78 -5.70 15.13
CA VAL A 49 -0.52 -6.49 15.14
C VAL A 49 0.25 -6.26 16.45
N ARG A 50 0.55 -7.36 17.15
CA ARG A 50 1.30 -7.38 18.41
C ARG A 50 2.80 -7.55 18.18
N ASP A 51 3.63 -7.08 19.11
CA ASP A 51 5.10 -7.14 19.00
C ASP A 51 5.61 -8.58 18.78
N GLY A 52 5.03 -9.57 19.49
CA GLY A 52 5.41 -10.97 19.35
C GLY A 52 5.10 -11.60 17.98
N GLN A 53 4.34 -10.92 17.12
CA GLN A 53 3.99 -11.38 15.77
C GLN A 53 4.92 -10.81 14.69
N VAL A 54 5.72 -9.79 15.00
CA VAL A 54 6.61 -9.14 14.03
C VAL A 54 7.64 -10.12 13.45
N PRO A 55 8.34 -10.97 14.23
CA PRO A 55 9.30 -11.93 13.67
C PRO A 55 8.67 -12.88 12.65
N THR A 56 7.50 -13.43 12.97
CA THR A 56 6.75 -14.31 12.07
C THR A 56 6.34 -13.58 10.79
N LEU A 57 5.85 -12.34 10.90
CA LEU A 57 5.51 -11.54 9.71
C LEU A 57 6.73 -11.23 8.84
N LEU A 58 7.91 -11.03 9.44
CA LEU A 58 9.16 -10.83 8.69
C LEU A 58 9.59 -12.08 7.94
N GLU A 59 9.41 -13.27 8.51
CA GLU A 59 9.63 -14.56 7.82
C GLU A 59 8.71 -14.69 6.59
N HIS A 60 7.42 -14.33 6.75
CA HIS A 60 6.46 -14.44 5.65
C HIS A 60 6.63 -13.41 4.55
N CYS A 61 7.41 -12.34 4.76
CA CYS A 61 7.81 -11.44 3.68
C CYS A 61 8.63 -12.15 2.60
N ASP A 62 9.26 -13.29 2.92
CA ASP A 62 10.04 -14.09 1.97
C ASP A 62 9.25 -15.13 1.23
N SER A 63 8.00 -15.39 1.60
CA SER A 63 7.17 -16.45 1.02
C SER A 63 7.25 -16.44 -0.51
N GLU A 64 7.41 -17.61 -1.12
CA GLU A 64 7.39 -17.76 -2.58
C GLU A 64 6.01 -17.39 -3.17
N GLU A 65 4.97 -17.39 -2.34
CA GLU A 65 3.64 -16.91 -2.69
C GLU A 65 3.55 -15.38 -2.49
N ASP A 66 3.47 -14.65 -3.61
CA ASP A 66 3.44 -13.18 -3.62
C ASP A 66 2.27 -12.58 -2.81
N GLU A 67 1.14 -13.27 -2.74
CA GLU A 67 -0.03 -12.86 -1.96
C GLU A 67 0.23 -12.95 -0.44
N ILE A 68 0.92 -14.00 0.01
CA ILE A 68 1.31 -14.19 1.41
C ILE A 68 2.31 -13.11 1.80
N ALA A 69 3.37 -12.94 0.99
CA ALA A 69 4.36 -11.90 1.21
C ALA A 69 3.71 -10.51 1.22
N GLY A 70 2.81 -10.24 0.29
CA GLY A 70 2.07 -8.98 0.20
C GLY A 70 1.18 -8.68 1.41
N LEU A 71 0.55 -9.70 1.99
CA LEU A 71 -0.22 -9.57 3.22
C LEU A 71 0.71 -9.27 4.42
N ALA A 72 1.81 -10.01 4.56
CA ALA A 72 2.77 -9.79 5.64
C ALA A 72 3.38 -8.36 5.60
N ILE A 73 3.85 -7.93 4.43
CA ILE A 73 4.34 -6.56 4.18
C ILE A 73 3.27 -5.53 4.54
N SER A 74 2.01 -5.79 4.17
CA SER A 74 0.90 -4.89 4.44
C SER A 74 0.56 -4.78 5.93
N LEU A 75 0.61 -5.87 6.68
CA LEU A 75 0.35 -5.89 8.13
C LEU A 75 1.43 -5.13 8.91
N LEU A 76 2.68 -5.19 8.45
CA LEU A 76 3.82 -4.48 9.04
C LEU A 76 3.84 -2.96 8.78
N ALA A 77 2.85 -2.40 8.06
CA ALA A 77 2.78 -0.98 7.73
C ALA A 77 2.93 -0.02 8.93
N ARG A 78 2.29 -0.34 10.07
CA ARG A 78 2.33 0.47 11.30
C ARG A 78 3.65 0.36 12.07
N ARG A 79 4.54 -0.52 11.61
CA ARG A 79 5.80 -0.91 12.24
C ARG A 79 6.99 -0.61 11.32
N CYS A 80 6.78 0.10 10.22
CA CYS A 80 7.81 0.34 9.20
C CYS A 80 9.03 1.14 9.72
N ASP A 81 8.87 1.92 10.79
CA ASP A 81 9.97 2.64 11.43
C ASP A 81 10.85 1.76 12.34
N GLU A 82 10.41 0.54 12.66
CA GLU A 82 11.21 -0.41 13.43
C GLU A 82 12.40 -0.90 12.58
N THR A 83 13.61 -0.90 13.17
CA THR A 83 14.87 -1.15 12.43
C THR A 83 14.83 -2.44 11.63
N GLU A 84 14.36 -3.54 12.23
CA GLU A 84 14.29 -4.86 11.58
C GLU A 84 13.30 -4.88 10.40
N VAL A 85 12.15 -4.22 10.53
CA VAL A 85 11.16 -4.10 9.46
C VAL A 85 11.71 -3.25 8.33
N LYS A 86 12.34 -2.13 8.66
CA LYS A 86 12.98 -1.23 7.70
C LYS A 86 14.07 -1.92 6.91
N GLU A 87 14.98 -2.61 7.60
CA GLU A 87 16.05 -3.39 6.97
C GLU A 87 15.48 -4.47 6.07
N ARG A 88 14.40 -5.14 6.49
CA ARG A 88 13.77 -6.18 5.69
C ARG A 88 13.14 -5.64 4.41
N PHE A 89 12.39 -4.55 4.50
CA PHE A 89 11.81 -3.89 3.33
C PHE A 89 12.89 -3.39 2.37
N MET A 90 13.97 -2.80 2.88
CA MET A 90 15.09 -2.36 2.06
C MET A 90 15.81 -3.52 1.38
N SER A 91 15.95 -4.66 2.06
CA SER A 91 16.51 -5.89 1.50
C SER A 91 15.69 -6.39 0.30
N ILE A 92 14.37 -6.49 0.46
CA ILE A 92 13.44 -6.89 -0.62
C ILE A 92 13.47 -5.89 -1.78
N TRP A 93 13.52 -4.59 -1.47
CA TRP A 93 13.56 -3.54 -2.50
C TRP A 93 14.79 -3.61 -3.40
N ARG A 94 15.95 -3.87 -2.78
CA ARG A 94 17.26 -3.86 -3.42
C ARG A 94 17.65 -5.20 -4.01
N ASP A 95 17.00 -6.29 -3.64
CA ASP A 95 17.27 -7.59 -4.20
C ASP A 95 16.76 -7.69 -5.66
N PRO A 96 17.65 -7.87 -6.65
CA PRO A 96 17.24 -8.01 -8.05
C PRO A 96 16.44 -9.29 -8.31
N LYS A 97 16.47 -10.28 -7.42
CA LYS A 97 15.68 -11.52 -7.53
C LYS A 97 14.27 -11.38 -6.96
N SER A 98 13.99 -10.32 -6.19
CA SER A 98 12.66 -10.11 -5.64
C SER A 98 11.63 -9.92 -6.75
N SER A 99 10.50 -10.61 -6.62
CA SER A 99 9.41 -10.56 -7.60
C SER A 99 8.91 -9.12 -7.77
N TYR A 100 8.33 -8.83 -8.94
CA TYR A 100 7.69 -7.54 -9.17
C TYR A 100 6.62 -7.25 -8.11
N MET A 101 5.81 -8.25 -7.73
CA MET A 101 4.73 -8.06 -6.75
C MET A 101 5.28 -7.75 -5.36
N LYS A 102 6.32 -8.44 -4.89
CA LYS A 102 6.98 -8.12 -3.62
C LYS A 102 7.53 -6.69 -3.62
N ARG A 103 8.23 -6.29 -4.69
CA ARG A 103 8.72 -4.92 -4.85
C ARG A 103 7.60 -3.90 -4.92
N TRP A 104 6.48 -4.25 -5.56
CA TRP A 104 5.26 -3.41 -5.59
C TRP A 104 4.69 -3.20 -4.19
N TRP A 105 4.51 -4.26 -3.39
CA TRP A 105 4.01 -4.14 -2.01
C TRP A 105 4.94 -3.32 -1.12
N VAL A 106 6.25 -3.59 -1.17
CA VAL A 106 7.26 -2.84 -0.41
C VAL A 106 7.30 -1.38 -0.84
N SER A 107 7.13 -1.06 -2.12
CA SER A 107 7.18 0.32 -2.61
C SER A 107 6.23 1.25 -1.85
N PHE A 108 5.01 0.79 -1.53
CA PHE A 108 4.07 1.58 -0.72
C PHE A 108 4.54 1.83 0.70
N ARG A 109 5.29 0.88 1.28
CA ARG A 109 5.84 1.02 2.64
C ARG A 109 7.05 1.96 2.64
N LEU A 110 7.90 1.90 1.62
CA LEU A 110 9.03 2.80 1.49
C LEU A 110 8.59 4.27 1.36
N LEU A 111 7.42 4.51 0.75
CA LEU A 111 6.82 5.83 0.65
C LEU A 111 6.23 6.35 1.97
N ASP A 112 6.12 5.52 3.01
CA ASP A 112 5.74 5.98 4.35
C ASP A 112 6.93 6.66 5.07
N TYR A 113 8.17 6.44 4.62
CA TYR A 113 9.33 7.05 5.24
C TYR A 113 9.41 8.57 5.01
N PRO A 114 10.04 9.32 5.93
CA PRO A 114 10.26 10.75 5.75
C PRO A 114 11.12 11.02 4.50
N LEU A 115 10.54 11.76 3.55
CA LEU A 115 11.18 12.10 2.27
C LEU A 115 12.58 12.70 2.43
N GLY A 116 12.79 13.58 3.42
CA GLY A 116 14.08 14.26 3.60
C GLY A 116 15.26 13.30 3.80
N GLU A 117 15.06 12.23 4.56
CA GLU A 117 16.10 11.23 4.83
C GLU A 117 16.16 10.13 3.76
N HIS A 118 15.11 9.98 2.95
CA HIS A 118 14.91 8.84 2.04
C HIS A 118 14.63 9.26 0.59
N GLU A 119 15.04 10.47 0.18
CA GLU A 119 14.78 11.04 -1.14
C GLU A 119 15.20 10.10 -2.28
N GLN A 120 16.38 9.50 -2.14
CA GLN A 120 16.90 8.50 -3.08
C GLN A 120 15.91 7.35 -3.30
N ILE A 121 15.36 6.81 -2.21
CA ILE A 121 14.45 5.66 -2.25
C ILE A 121 13.12 6.07 -2.89
N HIS A 122 12.61 7.26 -2.56
CA HIS A 122 11.38 7.76 -3.17
C HIS A 122 11.55 7.96 -4.68
N ARG A 123 12.71 8.46 -5.12
CA ARG A 123 13.05 8.55 -6.54
C ARG A 123 13.12 7.18 -7.22
N GLU A 124 13.79 6.21 -6.60
CA GLU A 124 13.85 4.84 -7.12
C GLU A 124 12.46 4.21 -7.25
N VAL A 125 11.59 4.40 -6.25
CA VAL A 125 10.20 3.93 -6.30
C VAL A 125 9.45 4.57 -7.46
N PHE A 126 9.65 5.86 -7.69
CA PHE A 126 9.04 6.55 -8.82
C PHE A 126 9.52 6.02 -10.17
N GLU A 127 10.83 5.84 -10.34
CA GLU A 127 11.41 5.27 -11.55
C GLU A 127 10.90 3.84 -11.80
N PHE A 128 10.77 3.03 -10.74
CA PHE A 128 10.18 1.70 -10.81
C PHE A 128 8.72 1.73 -11.29
N VAL A 129 7.90 2.63 -10.73
CA VAL A 129 6.49 2.80 -11.12
C VAL A 129 6.38 3.33 -12.54
N GLN A 130 7.23 4.28 -12.95
CA GLN A 130 7.25 4.80 -14.32
C GLN A 130 7.68 3.73 -15.33
N GLY A 131 8.73 2.98 -15.03
CA GLY A 131 9.23 1.91 -15.89
C GLY A 131 8.25 0.74 -16.02
N SER A 132 7.31 0.61 -15.09
CA SER A 132 6.30 -0.46 -15.06
C SER A 132 4.87 0.06 -15.10
N TRP A 133 4.66 1.25 -15.69
CA TRP A 133 3.41 2.00 -15.55
C TRP A 133 2.17 1.21 -15.92
N ASP A 134 2.19 0.50 -17.05
CA ASP A 134 1.03 -0.27 -17.51
C ASP A 134 0.67 -1.40 -16.55
N ARG A 135 1.68 -2.15 -16.08
CA ARG A 135 1.48 -3.22 -15.09
C ARG A 135 0.99 -2.66 -13.75
N TRP A 136 1.50 -1.50 -13.35
CA TRP A 136 1.09 -0.82 -12.13
C TRP A 136 -0.37 -0.36 -12.21
N LEU A 137 -0.77 0.17 -13.36
CA LEU A 137 -2.12 0.65 -13.64
C LEU A 137 -3.13 -0.50 -13.69
N ASP A 138 -2.77 -1.63 -14.30
CA ASP A 138 -3.60 -2.83 -14.33
C ASP A 138 -3.85 -3.35 -12.91
N LEU A 139 -2.81 -3.43 -12.08
CA LEU A 139 -2.94 -3.81 -10.66
C LEU A 139 -3.82 -2.84 -9.87
N CYS A 140 -3.68 -1.53 -10.09
CA CYS A 140 -4.54 -0.55 -9.45
C CYS A 140 -5.99 -0.68 -9.92
N THR A 141 -6.20 -1.01 -11.19
CA THR A 141 -7.52 -1.26 -11.75
C THR A 141 -8.18 -2.46 -11.05
N ASP A 142 -7.44 -3.56 -10.91
CA ASP A 142 -7.91 -4.77 -10.22
C ASP A 142 -8.16 -4.54 -8.72
N TYR A 143 -7.36 -3.68 -8.08
CA TYR A 143 -7.38 -3.50 -6.63
C TYR A 143 -8.37 -2.44 -6.15
N PHE A 144 -8.49 -1.33 -6.88
CA PHE A 144 -9.40 -0.23 -6.52
C PHE A 144 -10.76 -0.33 -7.22
N GLY A 145 -10.83 -1.06 -8.33
CA GLY A 145 -11.97 -1.00 -9.24
C GLY A 145 -11.99 0.31 -10.04
N GLY A 146 -12.38 0.24 -11.31
CA GLY A 146 -12.48 1.42 -12.18
C GLY A 146 -12.04 1.13 -13.61
N GLY A 147 -12.19 2.13 -14.49
CA GLY A 147 -11.66 2.07 -15.85
C GLY A 147 -10.20 2.51 -15.90
N ARG A 148 -9.37 1.84 -16.70
CA ARG A 148 -7.94 2.15 -16.89
C ARG A 148 -7.71 3.64 -17.22
N GLU A 149 -8.59 4.24 -18.02
CA GLU A 149 -8.53 5.66 -18.39
C GLU A 149 -8.68 6.60 -17.19
N LEU A 150 -9.63 6.32 -16.28
CA LEU A 150 -9.88 7.15 -15.09
C LEU A 150 -8.69 7.12 -14.12
N LEU A 151 -8.09 5.95 -13.95
CA LEU A 151 -6.91 5.78 -13.09
C LEU A 151 -5.67 6.37 -13.74
N TYR A 152 -5.55 6.34 -15.07
CA TYR A 152 -4.44 6.95 -15.79
C TYR A 152 -4.41 8.47 -15.63
N ILE A 153 -5.55 9.14 -15.87
CA ILE A 153 -5.66 10.60 -15.78
C ILE A 153 -5.57 11.10 -14.34
N THR A 154 -5.95 10.27 -13.36
CA THR A 154 -5.95 10.64 -11.95
C THR A 154 -4.62 10.26 -11.30
N ILE A 155 -4.17 9.01 -11.38
CA ILE A 155 -3.03 8.58 -10.56
C ILE A 155 -1.69 9.06 -11.13
N ARG A 156 -1.53 9.14 -12.46
CA ARG A 156 -0.24 9.51 -13.07
C ARG A 156 0.20 10.93 -12.71
N PRO A 157 -0.63 11.97 -12.88
CA PRO A 157 -0.24 13.32 -12.50
C PRO A 157 -0.08 13.47 -10.98
N PHE A 158 -0.82 12.69 -10.18
CA PHE A 158 -0.71 12.72 -8.72
C PHE A 158 0.57 12.09 -8.20
N LEU A 159 1.05 11.01 -8.81
CA LEU A 159 2.36 10.43 -8.47
C LEU A 159 3.50 11.35 -8.90
N VAL A 160 3.37 11.99 -10.07
CA VAL A 160 4.31 13.04 -10.52
C VAL A 160 4.31 14.22 -9.56
N PHE A 161 3.12 14.64 -9.08
CA PHE A 161 2.97 15.70 -8.08
C PHE A 161 3.54 15.29 -6.73
N TYR A 162 3.30 14.06 -6.27
CA TYR A 162 3.81 13.51 -5.01
C TYR A 162 5.35 13.52 -4.95
N VAL A 163 6.01 13.16 -6.05
CA VAL A 163 7.48 13.16 -6.14
C VAL A 163 8.06 14.57 -6.30
N ARG A 164 7.34 15.48 -6.96
CA ARG A 164 7.82 16.86 -7.18
C ARG A 164 7.51 17.85 -6.05
N PHE A 165 6.44 17.64 -5.27
CA PHE A 165 5.86 18.70 -4.43
C PHE A 165 5.58 18.37 -2.95
N SER A 166 6.15 17.29 -2.40
CA SER A 166 6.43 17.20 -0.95
C SER A 166 5.24 16.92 0.00
N CYS A 167 5.61 16.65 1.26
CA CYS A 167 4.84 16.88 2.50
C CYS A 167 3.74 15.88 2.93
N SER A 168 4.07 15.07 3.96
CA SER A 168 3.38 14.81 5.25
C SER A 168 1.85 14.67 5.38
N HIS A 169 1.04 14.81 4.32
CA HIS A 169 -0.43 14.88 4.40
C HIS A 169 -1.16 13.84 3.55
N PHE A 170 -0.43 12.95 2.86
CA PHE A 170 -1.00 12.12 1.80
C PHE A 170 -1.94 11.00 2.28
N HIS A 171 -1.77 10.48 3.50
CA HIS A 171 -2.70 9.47 4.05
C HIS A 171 -4.15 9.99 4.11
N LYS A 172 -4.34 11.32 4.17
CA LYS A 172 -5.67 11.94 4.12
C LYS A 172 -6.19 12.15 2.69
N VAL A 173 -5.34 12.21 1.66
CA VAL A 173 -5.74 12.49 0.27
C VAL A 173 -6.24 11.22 -0.42
N LEU A 174 -5.53 10.10 -0.33
CA LEU A 174 -6.04 8.81 -0.86
C LEU A 174 -7.32 8.37 -0.16
N VAL A 175 -7.40 8.56 1.16
CA VAL A 175 -8.63 8.25 1.93
C VAL A 175 -9.77 9.22 1.56
N ARG A 176 -9.51 10.52 1.34
CA ARG A 176 -10.55 11.47 0.90
C ARG A 176 -11.03 11.22 -0.53
N TYR A 177 -10.15 10.82 -1.45
CA TYR A 177 -10.57 10.46 -2.82
C TYR A 177 -11.50 9.25 -2.83
N ARG A 178 -11.25 8.25 -1.97
CA ARG A 178 -12.08 7.04 -1.84
C ARG A 178 -13.50 7.28 -1.29
N TYR A 179 -13.76 8.44 -0.67
CA TYR A 179 -15.09 8.85 -0.20
C TYR A 179 -15.78 9.86 -1.14
N ARG A 180 -15.10 10.30 -2.21
CA ARG A 180 -15.57 11.43 -3.04
C ARG A 180 -16.07 11.06 -4.43
N ASP A 181 -16.28 9.77 -4.71
CA ASP A 181 -16.97 9.33 -5.94
C ASP A 181 -18.46 9.74 -5.97
N SER A 182 -18.97 10.43 -4.94
CA SER A 182 -20.27 11.09 -4.99
C SER A 182 -20.22 12.61 -5.16
N LEU A 183 -19.07 13.29 -5.03
CA LEU A 183 -19.01 14.75 -5.19
C LEU A 183 -17.61 15.30 -5.53
N SER A 184 -17.38 15.48 -6.82
CA SER A 184 -16.55 16.52 -7.45
C SER A 184 -15.05 16.24 -7.68
N LEU A 185 -14.74 16.07 -8.98
CA LEU A 185 -13.44 16.26 -9.64
C LEU A 185 -12.99 17.74 -9.72
N SER A 186 -13.72 18.66 -9.07
CA SER A 186 -13.50 20.11 -9.18
C SER A 186 -12.26 20.63 -8.46
N ILE A 187 -11.61 19.82 -7.61
CA ILE A 187 -10.35 20.24 -6.95
C ILE A 187 -9.16 20.15 -7.93
N LEU A 188 -9.20 19.28 -8.93
CA LEU A 188 -8.11 19.14 -9.89
C LEU A 188 -8.15 20.19 -11.00
N SER A 189 -9.34 20.63 -11.41
CA SER A 189 -9.46 21.68 -12.43
C SER A 189 -8.82 22.99 -11.98
N GLY A 190 -8.89 23.32 -10.68
CA GLY A 190 -8.28 24.54 -10.13
C GLY A 190 -6.74 24.51 -10.07
N PHE A 191 -6.11 23.33 -10.02
CA PHE A 191 -4.65 23.22 -10.04
C PHE A 191 -4.07 23.31 -11.45
N PHE A 192 -4.74 22.70 -12.44
CA PHE A 192 -4.28 22.72 -13.84
C PHE A 192 -4.56 24.04 -14.57
N ASP A 193 -5.52 24.86 -14.12
CA ASP A 193 -5.78 26.17 -14.73
C ASP A 193 -4.68 27.22 -14.44
N SER A 194 -3.77 26.94 -13.50
CA SER A 194 -2.71 27.88 -13.12
C SER A 194 -1.46 27.85 -14.00
N GLU A 195 -1.28 26.82 -14.85
CA GLU A 195 -0.18 26.77 -15.83
C GLU A 195 -0.48 27.52 -17.14
N SER A 196 -1.69 28.06 -17.32
CA SER A 196 -2.03 28.86 -18.52
C SER A 196 -1.54 30.32 -18.47
N ARG A 197 -0.85 30.73 -17.39
CA ARG A 197 -0.45 32.14 -17.17
C ARG A 197 1.03 32.47 -17.21
N TYR A 198 1.87 31.56 -17.74
CA TYR A 198 3.20 31.92 -18.18
C TYR A 198 3.55 31.25 -19.52
N ARG A 199 3.16 31.95 -20.59
CA ARG A 199 3.66 31.92 -21.99
C ARG A 199 3.80 30.57 -22.68
#